data_AF-A0A250F0N1-F1
#
_entry.id   AF-A0A250F0N1-F1
#
_cell.length_a   1.000
_cell.length_b   1.000
_cell.length_c   1.000
_cell.angle_alpha   90.00
_cell.angle_beta   90.00
_cell.angle_gamma   90.00
#
_symmetry.space_group_name_H-M   'P 1'
#
loop_
_entity.id
_entity.type
_entity.pdbx_description
1 polymer ?
#
loop_
_entity_poly.entity_id
_entity_poly.type
_entity_poly.pdbx_seq_one_letter_code
_entity_poly.pdbx_strand_id
1 'polypeptide(L)'
;MLSKYFENTKPITFIIVLLALLIGDGLYQFQILQRPLGEGAYFISSSISFGLFLFSLILLHQIDRWNELTQTKNIYSIAFFSILVVLFPTLFDNMKLVGANLLIIIALWRVLTLKTGEEIPQKLLDTSLLIICASLLHPWALVFLLNVWISLLFYGAEKRRYWFIPLLALLVITLLGGAILLVLQMPFPFDSYYTLVSNDIAHLLQLPSYPIATTVALVSLVLLFLVSVGVYYFRSTYHSISSIVVVQFLWVGLLVAFLSKEVIYIFAPIAILFALYIEKIRLWWLKETVLWILLSLPATVLLLHFITKS
;
A
#
# COMPACT_ATOMS: atom_id res chain seq x y z
N MET A 1 13.92 19.98 16.17
CA MET A 1 14.08 18.54 15.95
C MET A 1 12.79 18.05 15.34
N LEU A 2 12.86 17.65 14.08
CA LEU A 2 11.75 17.13 13.30
C LEU A 2 11.15 15.90 14.01
N SER A 3 12.00 15.08 14.64
CA SER A 3 11.56 13.92 15.44
C SER A 3 10.51 14.25 16.51
N LYS A 4 10.60 15.42 17.17
CA LYS A 4 9.65 15.84 18.22
C LYS A 4 8.24 16.12 17.68
N TYR A 5 8.12 16.46 16.39
CA TYR A 5 6.80 16.69 15.76
C TYR A 5 6.15 15.38 15.33
N PHE A 6 6.95 14.42 14.82
CA PHE A 6 6.47 13.10 14.39
C PHE A 6 6.20 12.12 15.54
N GLU A 7 6.90 12.27 16.66
CA GLU A 7 6.62 11.56 17.93
C GLU A 7 5.35 12.07 18.63
N ASN A 8 4.84 13.24 18.24
CA ASN A 8 3.68 13.84 18.86
C ASN A 8 2.42 13.49 18.05
N THR A 9 1.41 12.86 18.66
CA THR A 9 0.12 12.54 18.02
C THR A 9 -0.77 13.75 17.74
N LYS A 10 -0.23 14.96 17.77
CA LYS A 10 -1.06 16.16 17.60
C LYS A 10 -1.67 16.13 16.20
N PRO A 11 -2.95 16.49 16.06
CA PRO A 11 -3.64 16.51 14.75
C PRO A 11 -2.91 17.41 13.75
N ILE A 12 -2.13 18.39 14.23
CA ILE A 12 -1.30 19.28 13.43
C ILE A 12 -0.29 18.51 12.56
N THR A 13 0.39 17.49 13.09
CA THR A 13 1.38 16.73 12.31
C THR A 13 0.71 15.89 11.21
N PHE A 14 -0.49 15.38 11.48
CA PHE A 14 -1.31 14.71 10.45
C PHE A 14 -1.72 15.69 9.33
N ILE A 15 -2.13 16.91 9.69
CA ILE A 15 -2.45 17.97 8.72
C ILE A 15 -1.24 18.32 7.85
N ILE A 16 -0.03 18.35 8.41
CA ILE A 16 1.20 18.62 7.64
C ILE A 16 1.42 17.54 6.57
N VAL A 17 1.25 16.26 6.92
CA VAL A 17 1.40 15.15 5.96
C VAL A 17 0.31 15.20 4.87
N LEU A 18 -0.91 15.58 5.23
CA LEU A 18 -1.99 15.80 4.27
C LEU A 18 -1.68 16.92 3.28
N LEU A 19 -1.17 18.04 3.79
CA LEU A 19 -0.82 19.20 2.98
C LEU A 19 0.34 18.85 2.04
N ALA A 20 1.32 18.07 2.50
CA ALA A 20 2.39 17.55 1.65
C ALA A 20 1.87 16.65 0.51
N LEU A 21 0.91 15.75 0.80
CA LEU A 21 0.28 14.91 -0.22
C LEU A 21 -0.49 15.74 -1.25
N LEU A 22 -1.22 16.77 -0.79
CA LEU A 22 -1.98 17.69 -1.64
C LEU A 22 -1.05 18.51 -2.54
N ILE A 23 0.06 19.02 -2.00
CA ILE A 23 1.09 19.68 -2.80
C ILE A 23 1.66 18.71 -3.84
N GLY A 24 1.95 17.47 -3.46
CA GLY A 24 2.45 16.45 -4.40
C GLY A 24 1.52 16.19 -5.57
N ASP A 25 0.24 15.97 -5.29
CA ASP A 25 -0.80 15.78 -6.30
C ASP A 25 -0.97 17.02 -7.21
N GLY A 26 -1.05 18.20 -6.60
CA GLY A 26 -1.13 19.47 -7.34
C GLY A 26 0.07 19.67 -8.27
N LEU A 27 1.30 19.49 -7.77
CA LEU A 27 2.51 19.61 -8.57
C LEU A 27 2.52 18.61 -9.74
N TYR A 28 2.08 17.38 -9.53
CA TYR A 28 1.94 16.40 -10.62
C TYR A 28 0.97 16.89 -11.71
N GLN A 29 -0.23 17.30 -11.33
CA GLN A 29 -1.26 17.74 -12.28
C GLN A 29 -0.80 18.98 -13.08
N PHE A 30 -0.20 19.96 -12.41
CA PHE A 30 0.23 21.21 -13.07
C PHE A 30 1.52 21.08 -13.87
N GLN A 31 2.53 20.38 -13.34
CA GLN A 31 3.89 20.39 -13.91
C GLN A 31 4.15 19.24 -14.86
N ILE A 32 3.58 18.06 -14.57
CA ILE A 32 3.88 16.81 -15.29
C ILE A 32 2.87 16.60 -16.41
N LEU A 33 1.58 16.66 -16.06
CA LEU A 33 0.52 16.49 -17.04
C LEU A 33 0.33 17.73 -17.93
N GLN A 34 0.72 18.93 -17.46
CA GLN A 34 0.59 20.21 -18.18
C GLN A 34 -0.83 20.45 -18.75
N ARG A 35 -1.87 19.91 -18.10
CA ARG A 35 -3.24 20.00 -18.60
C ARG A 35 -4.00 21.14 -17.92
N PRO A 36 -4.84 21.88 -18.66
CA PRO A 36 -5.66 22.91 -18.07
C PRO A 36 -6.66 22.28 -17.08
N LEU A 37 -6.90 22.98 -15.96
CA LEU A 37 -7.86 22.63 -14.89
C LEU A 37 -9.34 22.54 -15.36
N GLY A 38 -9.61 22.38 -16.66
CA GLY A 38 -10.94 22.51 -17.27
C GLY A 38 -11.60 21.20 -17.72
N GLU A 39 -10.90 20.06 -17.72
CA GLU A 39 -11.52 18.78 -18.09
C GLU A 39 -12.19 18.14 -16.87
N GLY A 40 -13.48 18.41 -16.68
CA GLY A 40 -14.23 18.04 -15.46
C GLY A 40 -14.16 16.55 -15.09
N ALA A 41 -14.08 15.64 -16.06
CA ALA A 41 -13.98 14.20 -15.79
C ALA A 41 -12.64 13.79 -15.13
N TYR A 42 -11.53 14.39 -15.55
CA TYR A 42 -10.21 14.09 -14.96
C TYR A 42 -10.07 14.69 -13.57
N PHE A 43 -10.59 15.90 -13.36
CA PHE A 43 -10.60 16.52 -12.04
C PHE A 43 -11.36 15.68 -11.02
N ILE A 44 -12.50 15.08 -11.43
CA ILE A 44 -13.26 14.14 -10.60
C ILE A 44 -12.44 12.89 -10.30
N SER A 45 -11.83 12.26 -11.31
CA SER A 45 -11.00 11.05 -11.12
C SER A 45 -9.84 11.30 -10.15
N SER A 46 -9.10 12.39 -10.33
CA SER A 46 -7.98 12.74 -9.46
C SER A 46 -8.41 13.05 -8.03
N SER A 47 -9.52 13.79 -7.87
CA SER A 47 -10.10 14.07 -6.56
C SER A 47 -10.51 12.79 -5.82
N ILE A 48 -11.03 11.79 -6.54
CA ILE A 48 -11.35 10.48 -5.97
C ILE A 48 -10.06 9.75 -5.56
N SER A 49 -9.05 9.69 -6.43
CA SER A 49 -7.75 9.10 -6.10
C SER A 49 -7.13 9.71 -4.84
N PHE A 50 -7.15 11.05 -4.74
CA PHE A 50 -6.72 11.77 -3.54
C PHE A 50 -7.53 11.35 -2.31
N GLY A 51 -8.86 11.30 -2.42
CA GLY A 51 -9.74 10.83 -1.34
C GLY A 51 -9.44 9.39 -0.89
N LEU A 52 -9.11 8.49 -1.82
CA LEU A 52 -8.70 7.11 -1.50
C LEU A 52 -7.36 7.07 -0.76
N PHE A 53 -6.40 7.92 -1.13
CA PHE A 53 -5.16 8.07 -0.37
C PHE A 53 -5.40 8.62 1.03
N LEU A 54 -6.26 9.63 1.19
CA LEU A 54 -6.66 10.14 2.51
C LEU A 54 -7.19 9.02 3.41
N PHE A 55 -8.07 8.18 2.86
CA PHE A 55 -8.62 7.05 3.61
C PHE A 55 -7.54 6.03 3.96
N SER A 56 -6.61 5.75 3.04
CA SER A 56 -5.46 4.88 3.28
C SER A 56 -4.57 5.40 4.42
N LEU A 57 -4.33 6.71 4.51
CA LEU A 57 -3.57 7.34 5.60
C LEU A 57 -4.27 7.19 6.96
N ILE A 58 -5.60 7.40 7.00
CA ILE A 58 -6.41 7.23 8.22
C ILE A 58 -6.37 5.76 8.69
N LEU A 59 -6.54 4.81 7.77
CA LEU A 59 -6.44 3.39 8.08
C LEU A 59 -5.06 3.02 8.60
N LEU A 60 -3.99 3.51 7.97
CA LEU A 60 -2.63 3.23 8.41
C LEU A 60 -2.37 3.76 9.83
N HIS A 61 -2.86 4.97 10.15
CA HIS A 61 -2.80 5.50 11.50
C HIS A 61 -3.48 4.58 12.52
N GLN A 62 -4.65 4.06 12.13
CA GLN A 62 -5.44 3.19 12.98
C GLN A 62 -4.78 1.81 13.18
N ILE A 63 -4.18 1.26 12.12
CA ILE A 63 -3.43 0.01 12.16
C ILE A 63 -2.29 0.11 13.17
N ASP A 64 -1.50 1.17 13.12
CA ASP A 64 -0.39 1.37 14.05
C ASP A 64 -0.87 1.51 15.49
N ARG A 65 -1.92 2.30 15.71
CA ARG A 65 -2.47 2.59 17.04
C ARG A 65 -3.08 1.36 17.72
N TRP A 66 -3.76 0.50 16.96
CA TRP A 66 -4.47 -0.66 17.51
C TRP A 66 -3.61 -1.91 17.62
N ASN A 67 -2.58 -2.05 16.78
CA ASN A 67 -1.80 -3.27 16.75
C ASN A 67 -0.54 -3.23 17.62
N GLU A 68 -0.34 -2.13 18.37
CA GLU A 68 0.85 -1.86 19.19
C GLU A 68 2.15 -2.11 18.41
N LEU A 69 2.08 -1.85 17.10
CA LEU A 69 3.22 -2.00 16.21
C LEU A 69 4.30 -1.03 16.72
N THR A 70 3.95 0.24 16.83
CA THR A 70 4.78 1.31 17.41
C THR A 70 4.54 1.44 18.93
N GLN A 71 5.61 1.58 19.72
CA GLN A 71 5.55 1.67 21.20
C GLN A 71 4.96 3.00 21.69
N THR A 72 5.14 4.04 20.89
CA THR A 72 4.60 5.38 21.03
C THR A 72 3.65 5.61 19.87
N LYS A 73 2.47 6.17 20.16
CA LYS A 73 1.49 6.53 19.15
C LYS A 73 2.17 7.54 18.21
N ASN A 74 2.68 7.10 17.08
CA ASN A 74 3.52 7.93 16.22
C ASN A 74 2.89 8.12 14.84
N ILE A 75 3.32 9.17 14.14
CA ILE A 75 2.83 9.52 12.80
C ILE A 75 3.84 9.11 11.71
N TYR A 76 4.93 8.43 12.09
CA TYR A 76 6.02 8.03 11.19
C TYR A 76 5.53 7.19 9.99
N SER A 77 4.71 6.15 10.20
CA SER A 77 4.27 5.29 9.09
C SER A 77 3.44 6.05 8.06
N ILE A 78 2.58 6.96 8.51
CA ILE A 78 1.74 7.80 7.64
C ILE A 78 2.60 8.75 6.82
N ALA A 79 3.61 9.35 7.46
CA ALA A 79 4.57 10.21 6.79
C ALA A 79 5.36 9.45 5.71
N PHE A 80 5.84 8.25 6.04
CA PHE A 80 6.61 7.42 5.12
C PHE A 80 5.77 6.91 3.96
N PHE A 81 4.52 6.50 4.22
CA PHE A 81 3.59 6.14 3.17
C PHE A 81 3.30 7.32 2.24
N SER A 82 3.06 8.51 2.79
CA SER A 82 2.85 9.73 1.99
C SER A 82 4.05 10.06 1.10
N ILE A 83 5.27 9.98 1.65
CA ILE A 83 6.51 10.18 0.87
C ILE A 83 6.62 9.16 -0.27
N LEU A 84 6.34 7.88 -0.01
CA LEU A 84 6.34 6.85 -1.06
C LEU A 84 5.30 7.12 -2.14
N VAL A 85 4.09 7.57 -1.79
CA VAL A 85 3.06 7.93 -2.78
C VAL A 85 3.51 9.10 -3.65
N VAL A 86 4.07 10.16 -3.05
CA VAL A 86 4.54 11.34 -3.81
C VAL A 86 5.73 11.01 -4.73
N LEU A 87 6.56 10.02 -4.37
CA LEU A 87 7.67 9.55 -5.22
C LEU A 87 7.20 8.88 -6.52
N PHE A 88 5.96 8.39 -6.57
CA PHE A 88 5.37 7.73 -7.74
C PHE A 88 4.12 8.49 -8.18
N PRO A 89 4.29 9.65 -8.84
CA PRO A 89 3.17 10.56 -9.05
C PRO A 89 2.17 10.04 -10.11
N THR A 90 2.57 9.06 -10.93
CA THR A 90 1.68 8.30 -11.82
C THR A 90 0.54 7.59 -11.08
N LEU A 91 0.67 7.36 -9.77
CA LEU A 91 -0.38 6.73 -8.97
C LEU A 91 -1.61 7.63 -8.78
N PHE A 92 -1.47 8.96 -8.84
CA PHE A 92 -2.59 9.88 -8.69
C PHE A 92 -3.61 9.76 -9.84
N ASP A 93 -3.16 9.37 -11.03
CA ASP A 93 -4.03 9.18 -12.20
C ASP A 93 -4.69 7.79 -12.25
N ASN A 94 -4.21 6.83 -11.45
CA ASN A 94 -4.63 5.43 -11.50
C ASN A 94 -5.62 5.05 -10.39
N MET A 95 -6.84 5.60 -10.46
CA MET A 95 -7.89 5.39 -9.44
C MET A 95 -8.16 3.91 -9.10
N LYS A 96 -8.19 3.02 -10.10
CA LYS A 96 -8.44 1.58 -9.89
C LYS A 96 -7.35 0.93 -9.04
N LEU A 97 -6.09 1.28 -9.31
CA LEU A 97 -4.93 0.74 -8.61
C LEU A 97 -4.89 1.25 -7.16
N VAL A 98 -5.18 2.53 -6.94
CA VAL A 98 -5.27 3.12 -5.60
C VAL A 98 -6.41 2.47 -4.79
N GLY A 99 -7.56 2.26 -5.42
CA GLY A 99 -8.70 1.57 -4.80
C GLY A 99 -8.38 0.12 -4.43
N ALA A 100 -7.68 -0.61 -5.30
CA ALA A 100 -7.21 -1.97 -5.00
C ALA A 100 -6.25 -1.98 -3.81
N ASN A 101 -5.28 -1.06 -3.78
CA ASN A 101 -4.33 -0.93 -2.68
C ASN A 101 -5.02 -0.62 -1.34
N LEU A 102 -6.02 0.28 -1.34
CA LEU A 102 -6.81 0.59 -0.16
C LEU A 102 -7.50 -0.67 0.40
N LEU A 103 -8.14 -1.47 -0.46
CA LEU A 103 -8.77 -2.73 -0.04
C LEU A 103 -7.76 -3.72 0.55
N ILE A 104 -6.55 -3.79 0.00
CA ILE A 104 -5.46 -4.60 0.58
C ILE A 104 -4.99 -4.06 1.94
N ILE A 105 -4.94 -2.74 2.15
CA ILE A 105 -4.64 -2.14 3.46
C ILE A 105 -5.73 -2.49 4.48
N ILE A 106 -7.01 -2.48 4.10
CA ILE A 106 -8.10 -2.93 4.98
C ILE A 106 -7.95 -4.43 5.27
N ALA A 107 -7.60 -5.25 4.28
CA ALA A 107 -7.35 -6.67 4.48
C ALA A 107 -6.19 -6.91 5.47
N LEU A 108 -5.09 -6.16 5.35
CA LEU A 108 -4.00 -6.17 6.33
C LEU A 108 -4.50 -5.85 7.74
N TRP A 109 -5.28 -4.78 7.89
CA TRP A 109 -5.87 -4.42 9.18
C TRP A 109 -6.71 -5.57 9.77
N ARG A 110 -7.59 -6.18 8.96
CA ARG A 110 -8.43 -7.29 9.40
C ARG A 110 -7.62 -8.52 9.82
N VAL A 111 -6.59 -8.88 9.07
CA VAL A 111 -5.69 -9.99 9.46
C VAL A 111 -4.98 -9.69 10.78
N LEU A 112 -4.51 -8.46 10.98
CA LEU A 112 -3.85 -8.09 12.24
C LEU A 112 -4.78 -8.24 13.46
N THR A 113 -6.09 -8.06 13.29
CA THR A 113 -7.07 -8.29 14.37
C THR A 113 -7.33 -9.77 14.68
N LEU A 114 -6.80 -10.73 13.90
CA LEU A 114 -6.89 -12.16 14.22
C LEU A 114 -6.16 -12.51 15.52
N LYS A 115 -5.17 -11.70 15.92
CA LYS A 115 -4.43 -11.89 17.18
C LYS A 115 -5.32 -11.88 18.42
N THR A 116 -6.51 -11.28 18.35
CA THR A 116 -7.44 -11.27 19.50
C THR A 116 -8.14 -12.61 19.71
N GLY A 117 -8.07 -13.54 18.75
CA GLY A 117 -8.70 -14.87 18.84
C GLY A 117 -10.23 -14.87 18.72
N GLU A 118 -10.86 -13.70 18.68
CA GLU A 118 -12.30 -13.53 18.54
C GLU A 118 -12.72 -13.53 17.07
N GLU A 119 -13.87 -14.15 16.77
CA GLU A 119 -14.51 -14.08 15.44
C GLU A 119 -13.59 -14.45 14.26
N ILE A 120 -12.62 -15.35 14.50
CA ILE A 120 -11.65 -15.84 13.49
C ILE A 120 -12.31 -16.16 12.13
N PRO A 121 -13.40 -16.96 12.04
CA PRO A 121 -13.98 -17.28 10.74
C PRO A 121 -14.57 -16.06 10.01
N GLN A 122 -15.15 -15.10 10.73
CA GLN A 122 -15.70 -13.88 10.14
C GLN A 122 -14.59 -12.96 9.64
N LYS A 123 -13.53 -12.76 10.43
CA LYS A 123 -12.36 -11.96 10.04
C LYS A 123 -11.64 -12.54 8.81
N LEU A 124 -11.53 -13.87 8.72
CA LEU A 124 -10.97 -14.54 7.54
C LEU A 124 -11.85 -14.38 6.31
N LEU A 125 -13.18 -14.46 6.49
CA LEU A 125 -14.15 -14.25 5.40
C LEU A 125 -14.07 -12.80 4.90
N ASP A 126 -14.12 -11.82 5.80
CA ASP A 126 -14.01 -10.38 5.49
C ASP A 126 -12.71 -10.09 4.73
N THR A 127 -11.59 -10.61 5.21
CA THR A 127 -10.28 -10.45 4.56
C THR A 127 -10.31 -11.03 3.14
N SER A 128 -10.85 -12.24 2.98
CA SER A 128 -10.93 -12.90 1.68
C SER A 128 -11.82 -12.12 0.71
N LEU A 129 -12.99 -11.65 1.17
CA LEU A 129 -13.90 -10.81 0.38
C LEU A 129 -13.23 -9.52 -0.07
N LEU A 130 -12.52 -8.83 0.83
CA LEU A 130 -11.79 -7.59 0.49
C LEU A 130 -10.72 -7.82 -0.59
N ILE A 131 -9.95 -8.91 -0.50
CA ILE A 131 -8.91 -9.22 -1.49
C ILE A 131 -9.53 -9.56 -2.85
N ILE A 132 -10.61 -10.34 -2.88
CA ILE A 132 -11.27 -10.68 -4.14
C ILE A 132 -11.92 -9.43 -4.75
N CYS A 133 -12.51 -8.55 -3.94
CA CYS A 133 -12.96 -7.24 -4.42
C CYS A 133 -11.81 -6.40 -4.98
N ALA A 134 -10.62 -6.43 -4.36
CA ALA A 134 -9.43 -5.77 -4.90
C ALA A 134 -9.01 -6.36 -6.25
N SER A 135 -9.16 -7.68 -6.42
CA SER A 135 -8.85 -8.35 -7.69
C SER A 135 -9.75 -7.93 -8.85
N LEU A 136 -10.98 -7.43 -8.55
CA LEU A 136 -11.88 -6.85 -9.55
C LEU A 136 -11.45 -5.43 -10.00
N LEU A 137 -10.50 -4.81 -9.30
CA LEU A 137 -9.91 -3.53 -9.70
C LEU A 137 -8.55 -3.74 -10.36
N HIS A 138 -7.77 -4.70 -9.85
CA HIS A 138 -6.45 -5.04 -10.36
C HIS A 138 -6.21 -6.56 -10.25
N PRO A 139 -6.08 -7.31 -11.36
CA PRO A 139 -6.10 -8.78 -11.36
C PRO A 139 -5.10 -9.44 -10.40
N TRP A 140 -3.87 -8.91 -10.33
CA TRP A 140 -2.82 -9.49 -9.49
C TRP A 140 -3.04 -9.32 -7.98
N ALA A 141 -3.99 -8.46 -7.56
CA ALA A 141 -4.35 -8.37 -6.15
C ALA A 141 -4.91 -9.71 -5.61
N LEU A 142 -5.39 -10.61 -6.47
CA LEU A 142 -5.86 -11.95 -6.08
C LEU A 142 -4.77 -12.77 -5.38
N VAL A 143 -3.49 -12.56 -5.71
CA VAL A 143 -2.36 -13.24 -5.07
C VAL A 143 -2.31 -12.99 -3.56
N PHE A 144 -2.85 -11.86 -3.08
CA PHE A 144 -2.97 -11.59 -1.64
C PHE A 144 -3.81 -12.61 -0.89
N LEU A 145 -4.63 -13.45 -1.55
CA LEU A 145 -5.32 -14.57 -0.89
C LEU A 145 -4.34 -15.54 -0.22
N LEU A 146 -3.10 -15.65 -0.71
CA LEU A 146 -2.00 -16.36 -0.04
C LEU A 146 -1.86 -15.92 1.42
N ASN A 147 -2.06 -14.64 1.72
CA ASN A 147 -1.97 -14.15 3.08
C ASN A 147 -3.05 -14.73 4.00
N VAL A 148 -4.23 -15.06 3.47
CA VAL A 148 -5.30 -15.66 4.26
C VAL A 148 -4.94 -17.09 4.65
N TRP A 149 -4.45 -17.89 3.70
CA TRP A 149 -3.97 -19.25 3.98
C TRP A 149 -2.76 -19.29 4.91
N ILE A 150 -1.81 -18.37 4.75
CA ILE A 150 -0.68 -18.28 5.68
C ILE A 150 -1.17 -17.88 7.08
N SER A 151 -2.10 -16.93 7.19
CA SER A 151 -2.68 -16.53 8.49
C SER A 151 -3.46 -17.67 9.15
N LEU A 152 -4.14 -18.51 8.36
CA LEU A 152 -4.80 -19.72 8.84
C LEU A 152 -3.83 -20.69 9.52
N LEU A 153 -2.59 -20.83 9.02
CA LEU A 153 -1.57 -21.66 9.65
C LEU A 153 -1.17 -21.15 11.04
N PHE A 154 -1.17 -19.84 11.25
CA PHE A 154 -0.80 -19.25 12.55
C PHE A 154 -1.94 -19.20 13.57
N TYR A 155 -3.19 -18.93 13.13
CA TYR A 155 -4.30 -18.64 14.05
C TYR A 155 -5.45 -19.65 14.02
N GLY A 156 -5.53 -20.50 12.99
CA GLY A 156 -6.74 -21.32 12.73
C GLY A 156 -6.47 -22.76 12.33
N ALA A 157 -5.23 -23.24 12.43
CA ALA A 157 -4.79 -24.51 11.84
C ALA A 157 -5.59 -25.73 12.36
N GLU A 158 -6.05 -25.69 13.61
CA GLU A 158 -6.77 -26.80 14.25
C GLU A 158 -8.13 -27.10 13.61
N LYS A 159 -8.77 -26.11 12.98
CA LYS A 159 -10.12 -26.25 12.42
C LYS A 159 -10.07 -26.32 10.90
N ARG A 160 -10.07 -27.54 10.36
CA ARG A 160 -10.08 -27.82 8.90
C ARG A 160 -11.16 -27.07 8.12
N ARG A 161 -12.30 -26.74 8.75
CA ARG A 161 -13.39 -25.96 8.13
C ARG A 161 -12.95 -24.57 7.68
N TYR A 162 -11.97 -23.96 8.34
CA TYR A 162 -11.55 -22.60 8.03
C TYR A 162 -10.74 -22.48 6.73
N TRP A 163 -10.16 -23.59 6.26
CA TRP A 163 -9.43 -23.64 4.99
C TRP A 163 -10.31 -23.39 3.76
N PHE A 164 -11.62 -23.64 3.88
CA PHE A 164 -12.60 -23.42 2.81
C PHE A 164 -13.14 -21.98 2.76
N ILE A 165 -12.83 -21.14 3.76
CA ILE A 165 -13.37 -19.76 3.84
C ILE A 165 -12.96 -18.90 2.63
N PRO A 166 -11.69 -18.90 2.17
CA PRO A 166 -11.30 -18.11 0.99
C PRO A 166 -12.05 -18.52 -0.29
N LEU A 167 -12.29 -19.83 -0.45
CA LEU A 167 -13.05 -20.37 -1.58
C LEU A 167 -14.52 -19.97 -1.52
N LEU A 168 -15.11 -19.95 -0.31
CA LEU A 168 -16.46 -19.47 -0.11
C LEU A 168 -16.60 -17.99 -0.48
N ALA A 169 -15.64 -17.15 -0.09
CA ALA A 169 -15.64 -15.73 -0.46
C ALA A 169 -15.60 -15.52 -1.98
N LEU A 170 -14.81 -16.35 -2.70
CA LEU A 170 -14.75 -16.33 -4.16
C LEU A 170 -16.11 -16.69 -4.77
N LEU A 171 -16.77 -17.73 -4.25
CA LEU A 171 -18.11 -18.11 -4.68
C LEU A 171 -19.11 -16.97 -4.46
N VAL A 172 -19.08 -16.31 -3.30
CA VAL A 172 -19.98 -15.19 -2.99
C VAL A 172 -19.80 -14.03 -3.98
N ILE A 173 -18.57 -13.61 -4.25
CA ILE A 173 -18.32 -12.48 -5.15
C ILE A 173 -18.61 -12.83 -6.60
N THR A 174 -18.33 -14.06 -7.04
CA THR A 174 -18.66 -14.50 -8.40
C THR A 174 -20.18 -14.56 -8.62
N LEU A 175 -20.95 -15.06 -7.63
CA LEU A 175 -22.42 -15.04 -7.71
C LEU A 175 -22.99 -13.63 -7.69
N LEU A 176 -22.53 -12.76 -6.78
CA LEU A 176 -23.01 -11.37 -6.70
C LEU A 176 -22.63 -10.57 -7.94
N GLY A 177 -21.36 -10.67 -8.38
CA GLY A 177 -20.88 -10.01 -9.58
C GLY A 177 -21.61 -10.50 -10.83
N GLY A 178 -21.85 -11.81 -10.94
CA GLY A 178 -22.65 -12.39 -12.03
C GLY A 178 -24.09 -11.88 -12.03
N ALA A 179 -24.74 -11.83 -10.86
CA ALA A 179 -26.09 -11.28 -10.75
C ALA A 179 -26.15 -9.80 -11.17
N ILE A 180 -25.20 -8.98 -10.74
CA ILE A 180 -25.11 -7.56 -11.12
C ILE A 180 -24.93 -7.41 -12.63
N LEU A 181 -24.03 -8.18 -13.25
CA LEU A 181 -23.80 -8.11 -14.69
C LEU A 181 -25.03 -8.53 -15.50
N LEU A 182 -25.75 -9.57 -15.05
CA LEU A 182 -27.01 -9.99 -15.66
C LEU A 182 -28.09 -8.91 -15.59
N VAL A 183 -28.24 -8.25 -14.43
CA VAL A 183 -29.20 -7.15 -14.24
C VAL A 183 -28.84 -5.95 -15.13
N LEU A 184 -27.56 -5.62 -15.24
CA LEU A 184 -27.07 -4.52 -16.08
C LEU A 184 -26.99 -4.87 -17.57
N GLN A 185 -27.28 -6.12 -17.96
CA GLN A 185 -27.14 -6.64 -19.32
C GLN A 185 -25.74 -6.42 -19.92
N MET A 186 -24.72 -6.41 -19.07
CA MET A 186 -23.33 -6.20 -19.47
C MET A 186 -22.66 -7.56 -19.73
N PRO A 187 -21.84 -7.69 -20.79
CA PRO A 187 -21.07 -8.90 -21.00
C PRO A 187 -20.06 -9.09 -19.87
N PHE A 188 -19.73 -10.34 -19.57
CA PHE A 188 -18.65 -10.63 -18.62
C PHE A 188 -17.32 -10.10 -19.18
N PRO A 189 -16.54 -9.34 -18.40
CA PRO A 189 -15.33 -8.69 -18.89
C PRO A 189 -14.12 -9.66 -19.01
N PHE A 190 -14.32 -10.94 -19.30
CA PHE A 190 -13.23 -11.93 -19.30
C PHE A 190 -12.10 -11.58 -20.26
N ASP A 191 -12.42 -11.01 -21.43
CA ASP A 191 -11.43 -10.68 -22.46
C ASP A 191 -10.48 -9.56 -22.02
N SER A 192 -10.98 -8.54 -21.32
CA SER A 192 -10.14 -7.44 -20.82
C SER A 192 -9.22 -7.90 -19.70
N TYR A 193 -9.68 -8.81 -18.84
CA TYR A 193 -8.85 -9.40 -17.79
C TYR A 193 -7.78 -10.32 -18.37
N TYR A 194 -8.16 -11.18 -19.31
CA TYR A 194 -7.23 -12.11 -19.95
C TYR A 194 -6.14 -11.36 -20.72
N THR A 195 -6.51 -10.32 -21.48
CA THR A 195 -5.53 -9.50 -22.22
C THR A 195 -4.56 -8.79 -21.29
N LEU A 196 -5.04 -8.19 -20.19
CA LEU A 196 -4.16 -7.55 -19.20
C LEU A 196 -3.17 -8.53 -18.58
N VAL A 197 -3.65 -9.68 -18.07
CA VAL A 197 -2.80 -10.67 -17.42
C VAL A 197 -1.82 -11.30 -18.43
N SER A 198 -2.28 -11.62 -19.64
CA SER A 198 -1.41 -12.18 -20.68
C SER A 198 -0.32 -11.21 -21.11
N ASN A 199 -0.63 -9.92 -21.20
CA ASN A 199 0.33 -8.87 -21.51
C ASN A 199 1.39 -8.75 -20.39
N ASP A 200 0.95 -8.70 -19.14
CA ASP A 200 1.88 -8.64 -18.00
C ASP A 200 2.81 -9.85 -17.98
N ILE A 201 2.27 -11.06 -18.21
CA ILE A 201 3.04 -12.30 -18.29
C ILE A 201 4.04 -12.27 -19.45
N ALA A 202 3.61 -11.84 -20.64
CA ALA A 202 4.46 -11.76 -21.82
C ALA A 202 5.64 -10.78 -21.63
N HIS A 203 5.44 -9.73 -20.82
CA HIS A 203 6.42 -8.69 -20.56
C HIS A 203 7.16 -8.84 -19.22
N LEU A 204 7.05 -9.97 -18.51
CA LEU A 204 7.68 -10.19 -17.19
C LEU A 204 9.20 -9.95 -17.19
N LEU A 205 9.90 -10.50 -18.19
CA LEU A 205 11.36 -10.43 -18.28
C LEU A 205 11.86 -9.19 -19.04
N GLN A 206 10.95 -8.38 -19.59
CA GLN A 206 11.34 -7.16 -20.27
C GLN A 206 11.53 -6.05 -19.24
N LEU A 207 12.78 -5.63 -19.07
CA LEU A 207 13.16 -4.46 -18.27
C LEU A 207 12.72 -3.21 -19.03
N PRO A 208 11.70 -2.48 -18.57
CA PRO A 208 11.30 -1.24 -19.23
C PRO A 208 12.38 -0.17 -18.99
N SER A 209 12.59 0.67 -20.00
CA SER A 209 13.42 1.86 -19.88
C SER A 209 12.62 2.93 -19.11
N TYR A 210 12.91 3.05 -17.82
CA TYR A 210 12.28 4.04 -16.94
C TYR A 210 12.97 5.42 -17.06
N PRO A 211 12.21 6.52 -17.04
CA PRO A 211 12.76 7.87 -16.87
C PRO A 211 13.65 7.97 -15.64
N ILE A 212 14.69 8.83 -15.69
CA ILE A 212 15.67 8.99 -14.61
C ILE A 212 14.98 9.25 -13.26
N ALA A 213 13.97 10.13 -13.22
CA ALA A 213 13.20 10.42 -12.01
C ALA A 213 12.57 9.15 -11.39
N THR A 214 11.93 8.31 -12.21
CA THR A 214 11.33 7.05 -11.76
C THR A 214 12.37 6.01 -11.35
N THR A 215 13.55 5.98 -11.98
CA THR A 215 14.64 5.10 -11.55
C THR A 215 15.18 5.50 -10.17
N VAL A 216 15.34 6.79 -9.90
CA VAL A 216 15.75 7.28 -8.57
C VAL A 216 14.70 6.94 -7.52
N ALA A 217 13.41 7.12 -7.83
CA ALA A 217 12.32 6.70 -6.96
C ALA A 217 12.37 5.19 -6.66
N LEU A 218 12.55 4.33 -7.67
CA LEU A 218 12.70 2.88 -7.49
C LEU A 218 13.92 2.51 -6.65
N VAL A 219 15.07 3.12 -6.89
CA VAL A 219 16.28 2.88 -6.08
C VAL A 219 16.06 3.29 -4.62
N SER A 220 15.39 4.43 -4.39
CA SER A 220 15.06 4.87 -3.03
C SER A 220 14.13 3.89 -2.31
N LEU A 221 13.14 3.34 -3.03
CA LEU A 221 12.23 2.32 -2.51
C LEU A 221 12.98 1.02 -2.16
N VAL A 222 13.86 0.55 -3.06
CA VAL A 222 14.67 -0.65 -2.81
C VAL A 222 15.59 -0.46 -1.61
N LEU A 223 16.19 0.72 -1.46
CA LEU A 223 17.01 1.03 -0.29
C LEU A 223 16.18 0.99 1.00
N LEU A 224 15.00 1.61 1.01
CA LEU A 224 14.09 1.55 2.17
C LEU A 224 13.66 0.12 2.50
N PHE A 225 13.37 -0.68 1.47
CA PHE A 225 13.04 -2.09 1.62
C PHE A 225 14.19 -2.86 2.28
N LEU A 226 15.41 -2.75 1.73
CA LEU A 226 16.60 -3.42 2.25
C LEU A 226 16.92 -3.04 3.70
N VAL A 227 16.81 -1.75 4.03
CA VAL A 227 17.03 -1.26 5.40
C VAL A 227 15.96 -1.83 6.34
N SER A 228 14.68 -1.78 5.94
CA SER A 228 13.56 -2.25 6.77
C SER A 228 13.66 -3.76 7.04
N VAL A 229 13.90 -4.55 6.01
CA VAL A 229 14.02 -6.01 6.10
C VAL A 229 15.29 -6.41 6.83
N GLY A 230 16.43 -5.78 6.50
CA GLY A 230 17.71 -6.05 7.16
C GLY A 230 17.60 -5.83 8.67
N VAL A 231 17.11 -4.67 9.10
CA VAL A 231 16.97 -4.39 10.53
C VAL A 231 15.99 -5.35 11.22
N TYR A 232 14.88 -5.68 10.55
CA TYR A 232 13.90 -6.61 11.09
C TYR A 232 14.52 -7.98 11.40
N TYR A 233 15.20 -8.59 10.43
CA TYR A 233 15.81 -9.91 10.60
C TYR A 233 16.98 -9.91 11.59
N PHE A 234 17.81 -8.86 11.61
CA PHE A 234 18.96 -8.80 12.52
C PHE A 234 18.58 -8.56 13.98
N ARG A 235 17.36 -8.11 14.29
CA ARG A 235 17.00 -7.70 15.65
C ARG A 235 15.69 -8.33 16.12
N SER A 236 15.83 -9.39 16.90
CA SER A 236 14.73 -10.18 17.51
C SER A 236 13.69 -9.31 18.24
N THR A 237 14.08 -8.17 18.81
CA THR A 237 13.18 -7.21 19.50
C THR A 237 12.03 -6.67 18.63
N TYR A 238 12.06 -6.85 17.30
CA TYR A 238 10.97 -6.46 16.40
C TYR A 238 10.00 -7.59 16.03
N HIS A 239 10.26 -8.84 16.45
CA HIS A 239 9.42 -9.98 16.13
C HIS A 239 8.20 -10.02 17.07
N SER A 240 7.18 -9.25 16.73
CA SER A 240 5.84 -9.40 17.31
C SER A 240 4.96 -10.14 16.31
N ILE A 241 3.90 -10.78 16.80
CA ILE A 241 2.90 -11.45 15.96
C ILE A 241 2.34 -10.48 14.90
N SER A 242 2.11 -9.21 15.29
CA SER A 242 1.67 -8.16 14.37
C SER A 242 2.71 -7.85 13.28
N SER A 243 4.01 -7.77 13.62
CA SER A 243 5.04 -7.44 12.63
C SER A 243 5.30 -8.60 11.66
N ILE A 244 5.13 -9.86 12.09
CA ILE A 244 5.19 -11.04 11.21
C ILE A 244 4.11 -10.95 10.13
N VAL A 245 2.88 -10.57 10.48
CA VAL A 245 1.79 -10.38 9.50
C VAL A 245 2.14 -9.26 8.50
N VAL A 246 2.74 -8.15 8.97
CA VAL A 246 3.18 -7.07 8.07
C VAL A 246 4.26 -7.56 7.10
N VAL A 247 5.25 -8.31 7.59
CA VAL A 247 6.32 -8.91 6.76
C VAL A 247 5.75 -9.92 5.76
N GLN A 248 4.75 -10.69 6.16
CA GLN A 248 4.05 -11.62 5.28
C GLN A 248 3.36 -10.88 4.11
N PHE A 249 2.63 -9.81 4.42
CA PHE A 249 2.02 -8.94 3.39
C PHE A 249 3.08 -8.27 2.50
N LEU A 250 4.24 -7.90 3.05
CA LEU A 250 5.36 -7.36 2.28
C LEU A 250 5.90 -8.36 1.26
N TRP A 251 6.10 -9.63 1.64
CA TRP A 251 6.59 -10.66 0.70
C TRP A 251 5.60 -10.97 -0.40
N VAL A 252 4.30 -11.07 -0.07
CA VAL A 252 3.27 -11.26 -1.08
C VAL A 252 3.13 -10.02 -1.97
N GLY A 253 3.27 -8.82 -1.41
CA GLY A 253 3.32 -7.57 -2.18
C GLY A 253 4.52 -7.50 -3.12
N LEU A 254 5.69 -7.98 -2.72
CA LEU A 254 6.87 -8.09 -3.58
C LEU A 254 6.61 -9.01 -4.77
N LEU A 255 5.96 -10.16 -4.52
CA LEU A 255 5.56 -11.10 -5.56
C LEU A 255 4.61 -10.43 -6.56
N VAL A 256 3.61 -9.68 -6.07
CA VAL A 256 2.69 -8.92 -6.93
C VAL A 256 3.42 -7.83 -7.72
N ALA A 257 4.30 -7.06 -7.09
CA ALA A 257 5.08 -6.03 -7.77
C ALA A 257 6.01 -6.61 -8.84
N PHE A 258 6.54 -7.82 -8.65
CA PHE A 258 7.31 -8.52 -9.67
C PHE A 258 6.45 -8.93 -10.87
N LEU A 259 5.21 -9.39 -10.62
CA LEU A 259 4.30 -9.86 -11.66
C LEU A 259 3.66 -8.71 -12.46
N SER A 260 3.19 -7.68 -11.77
CA SER A 260 2.43 -6.57 -12.36
C SER A 260 3.25 -5.31 -12.61
N LYS A 261 4.50 -5.26 -12.13
CA LYS A 261 5.36 -4.05 -12.09
C LYS A 261 4.81 -2.91 -11.23
N GLU A 262 3.73 -3.15 -10.47
CA GLU A 262 3.10 -2.15 -9.61
C GLU A 262 3.62 -2.24 -8.17
N VAL A 263 4.36 -1.21 -7.75
CA VAL A 263 5.06 -1.19 -6.45
C VAL A 263 4.19 -0.74 -5.27
N ILE A 264 3.01 -0.16 -5.54
CA ILE A 264 2.14 0.48 -4.54
C ILE A 264 1.78 -0.46 -3.37
N TYR A 265 1.59 -1.76 -3.65
CA TYR A 265 1.17 -2.74 -2.65
C TYR A 265 2.22 -2.99 -1.56
N ILE A 266 3.48 -2.62 -1.79
CA ILE A 266 4.56 -2.76 -0.80
C ILE A 266 4.69 -1.51 0.09
N PHE A 267 4.06 -0.39 -0.28
CA PHE A 267 4.26 0.90 0.40
C PHE A 267 3.80 0.86 1.85
N ALA A 268 2.59 0.34 2.12
CA ALA A 268 2.05 0.27 3.47
C ALA A 268 2.90 -0.65 4.37
N PRO A 269 3.23 -1.90 3.97
CA PRO A 269 4.11 -2.75 4.77
C PRO A 269 5.51 -2.16 5.02
N ILE A 270 6.16 -1.57 4.01
CA ILE A 270 7.47 -0.92 4.19
C ILE A 270 7.35 0.28 5.13
N ALA A 271 6.34 1.12 4.95
CA ALA A 271 6.15 2.31 5.78
C ALA A 271 5.98 1.97 7.26
N ILE A 272 5.20 0.92 7.57
CA ILE A 272 5.03 0.41 8.93
C ILE A 272 6.36 -0.10 9.48
N LEU A 273 7.06 -0.99 8.76
CA LEU A 273 8.33 -1.56 9.25
C LEU A 273 9.41 -0.50 9.44
N PHE A 274 9.50 0.47 8.53
CA PHE A 274 10.46 1.56 8.63
C PHE A 274 10.14 2.49 9.81
N ALA A 275 8.86 2.73 10.10
CA ALA A 275 8.44 3.47 11.29
C ALA A 275 8.85 2.77 12.59
N LEU A 276 8.69 1.44 12.67
CA LEU A 276 9.17 0.65 13.82
C LEU A 276 10.66 0.82 14.05
N TYR A 277 11.44 0.87 12.97
CA TYR A 277 12.88 1.06 13.05
C TYR A 277 13.22 2.46 13.59
N ILE A 278 12.70 3.51 12.94
CA ILE A 278 13.00 4.90 13.26
C ILE A 278 12.62 5.25 14.70
N GLU A 279 11.53 4.67 15.19
CA GLU A 279 11.09 4.85 16.56
C GLU A 279 12.12 4.32 17.57
N LYS A 280 12.72 3.15 17.33
CA LYS A 280 13.65 2.51 18.28
C LYS A 280 15.09 3.02 18.20
N ILE A 281 15.40 3.95 17.29
CA ILE A 281 16.72 4.59 17.22
C ILE A 281 16.92 5.46 18.46
N ARG A 282 17.89 5.09 19.32
CA ARG A 282 18.25 5.85 20.52
C ARG A 282 19.08 7.11 20.22
N LEU A 283 19.87 7.09 19.15
CA LEU A 283 20.75 8.20 18.78
C LEU A 283 19.96 9.31 18.09
N TRP A 284 19.80 10.43 18.78
CA TRP A 284 19.05 11.60 18.33
C TRP A 284 19.49 12.17 16.97
N TRP A 285 20.81 12.29 16.72
CA TRP A 285 21.31 12.79 15.43
C TRP A 285 20.93 11.84 14.30
N LEU A 286 21.10 10.53 14.49
CA LEU A 286 20.89 9.54 13.43
C LEU A 286 19.43 9.57 12.99
N LYS A 287 18.51 9.61 13.96
CA LYS A 287 17.08 9.77 13.72
C LYS A 287 16.76 11.01 12.91
N GLU A 288 17.31 12.15 13.29
CA GLU A 288 17.09 13.43 12.59
C GLU A 288 17.67 13.40 11.17
N THR A 289 18.87 12.85 10.97
CA THR A 289 19.49 12.76 9.63
C THR A 289 18.68 11.90 8.67
N VAL A 290 18.17 10.76 9.12
CA VAL A 290 17.35 9.88 8.26
C VAL A 290 16.05 10.56 7.88
N LEU A 291 15.40 11.27 8.81
CA LEU A 291 14.17 11.99 8.52
C LEU A 291 14.38 13.14 7.52
N TRP A 292 15.48 13.90 7.64
CA TRP A 292 15.81 14.97 6.69
C TRP A 292 16.12 14.44 5.29
N ILE A 293 16.87 13.34 5.19
CA ILE A 293 17.14 12.68 3.91
C ILE A 293 15.83 12.23 3.27
N LEU A 294 14.95 11.61 4.06
CA LEU A 294 13.70 11.09 3.51
C LEU A 294 12.75 12.21 3.05
N LEU A 295 12.67 13.30 3.80
CA LEU A 295 11.83 14.45 3.46
C LEU A 295 12.32 15.17 2.20
N SER A 296 13.63 15.13 1.92
CA SER A 296 14.19 15.75 0.72
C SER A 296 14.01 14.90 -0.55
N LEU A 297 13.78 13.59 -0.43
CA LEU A 297 13.63 12.68 -1.58
C LEU A 297 12.54 13.12 -2.57
N PRO A 298 11.28 13.41 -2.17
CA PRO A 298 10.26 13.88 -3.10
C PRO A 298 10.68 15.15 -3.87
N ALA A 299 11.33 16.09 -3.17
CA ALA A 299 11.81 17.33 -3.79
C ALA A 299 12.89 17.05 -4.84
N THR A 300 13.81 16.11 -4.57
CA THR A 300 14.84 15.72 -5.56
C THR A 300 14.25 15.04 -6.80
N VAL A 301 13.23 14.20 -6.63
CA VAL A 301 12.56 13.53 -7.76
C VAL A 301 11.78 14.53 -8.61
N LEU A 302 11.08 15.48 -7.98
CA LEU A 302 10.41 16.56 -8.69
C LEU A 302 11.40 17.44 -9.48
N LEU A 303 12.54 17.81 -8.87
CA LEU A 303 13.59 18.56 -9.57
C LEU A 303 14.17 17.78 -10.74
N LEU A 304 14.40 16.47 -10.58
CA LEU A 304 14.88 15.62 -11.68
C LEU A 304 13.88 15.58 -12.83
N HIS A 305 12.60 15.41 -12.53
CA HIS A 305 11.53 15.41 -13.52
C HIS A 305 11.49 16.74 -14.31
N PHE A 306 11.72 17.87 -13.63
CA PHE A 306 11.82 19.18 -14.26
C PHE A 306 13.05 19.29 -15.19
N ILE A 307 14.21 18.81 -14.76
CA ILE A 307 15.45 18.87 -15.53
C ILE A 307 15.37 17.98 -16.78
N THR A 308 14.77 16.80 -16.66
CA THR A 308 14.76 15.81 -17.75
C THR A 308 13.61 15.99 -18.74
N LYS A 309 12.63 16.88 -18.47
CA LYS A 309 11.39 17.04 -19.26
C LYS A 309 10.74 15.68 -19.60
N SER A 310 10.77 14.74 -18.67
CA SER A 310 10.31 13.36 -18.84
C SER A 310 9.34 12.98 -17.73
#